data_AF-A0A8B8NCE3-F1
#
_entry.id   AF-A0A8B8NCE3-F1
#
_cell.length_a   1.000
_cell.length_b   1.000
_cell.length_c   1.000
_cell.angle_alpha   90.00
_cell.angle_beta   90.00
_cell.angle_gamma   90.00
#
_symmetry.space_group_name_H-M   'P 1'
#
loop_
_entity.id
_entity.type
_entity.pdbx_description
1 polymer ?
#
loop_
_entity_poly.entity_id
_entity_poly.type
_entity_poly.pdbx_seq_one_letter_code
_entity_poly.pdbx_strand_id
1 'polypeptide(L)'
;MTLGWNFRTGLERHLTSWRSVDDPSPGDYAFRYKIDGLPQLEIASNGSVKVSRTGPWNGVGFASITNELTAVVESFSVYNGTDAYFAIETFKDDITARLISRPDGIFECHLLKSGSTKWDLTYSVPFDPYDSYGRCGANGMCRPNQSPRCLCLQGFMPKSQEEWDMLNSTGVHWLIGLAMAFVFFVAIFLHIDAFFVN
;
A
#
# COMPACT_ATOMS: atom_id res chain seq x y z
N MET A 1 -13.12 -0.14 -18.79
CA MET A 1 -11.87 0.62 -19.02
C MET A 1 -10.72 -0.11 -18.36
N THR A 2 -9.48 0.09 -18.82
CA THR A 2 -8.28 -0.56 -18.23
C THR A 2 -7.35 0.48 -17.61
N LEU A 3 -6.76 0.13 -16.47
CA LEU A 3 -5.77 0.93 -15.76
C LEU A 3 -4.45 0.17 -15.77
N GLY A 4 -3.47 0.66 -16.53
CA GLY A 4 -2.15 0.05 -16.68
C GLY A 4 -1.56 0.22 -18.06
N TRP A 5 -0.71 -0.72 -18.44
CA TRP A 5 0.23 -0.60 -19.55
C TRP A 5 -0.22 -1.41 -20.75
N ASN A 6 -0.09 -0.79 -21.93
CA ASN A 6 0.06 -1.52 -23.18
C ASN A 6 1.53 -1.51 -23.58
N PHE A 7 2.18 -2.66 -23.57
CA PHE A 7 3.62 -2.76 -23.83
C PHE A 7 3.98 -2.58 -25.30
N ARG A 8 3.04 -2.80 -26.23
CA ARG A 8 3.30 -2.56 -27.66
C ARG A 8 3.39 -1.07 -27.99
N THR A 9 2.53 -0.25 -27.39
CA THR A 9 2.52 1.20 -27.62
C THR A 9 3.32 2.00 -26.60
N GLY A 10 3.66 1.38 -25.45
CA GLY A 10 4.27 2.07 -24.32
C GLY A 10 3.29 2.97 -23.55
N LEU A 11 1.99 2.89 -23.84
CA LEU A 11 0.98 3.74 -23.20
C LEU A 11 0.63 3.24 -21.80
N GLU A 12 0.85 4.09 -20.80
CA GLU A 12 0.31 3.93 -19.45
C GLU A 12 -1.04 4.65 -19.33
N ARG A 13 -2.06 3.92 -18.87
CA ARG A 13 -3.35 4.47 -18.46
C ARG A 13 -3.43 4.48 -16.94
N HIS A 14 -3.69 5.64 -16.36
CA HIS A 14 -3.89 5.81 -14.92
C HIS A 14 -5.01 6.81 -14.66
N LEU A 15 -5.50 6.85 -13.42
CA LEU A 15 -6.46 7.86 -12.98
C LEU A 15 -5.73 8.96 -12.23
N THR A 16 -6.09 10.20 -12.49
CA THR A 16 -5.57 11.38 -11.77
C THR A 16 -6.73 12.05 -11.06
N SER A 17 -6.52 12.47 -9.82
CA SER A 17 -7.54 13.17 -9.04
C SER A 17 -7.90 14.49 -9.69
N TRP A 18 -9.10 14.96 -9.38
CA TRP A 18 -9.44 16.35 -9.59
C TRP A 18 -8.65 17.22 -8.62
N ARG A 19 -8.41 18.48 -8.99
CA ARG A 19 -7.74 19.45 -8.12
C ARG A 19 -8.62 19.81 -6.92
N SER A 20 -9.93 19.95 -7.14
CA SER A 20 -10.90 20.19 -6.08
C SER A 20 -12.27 19.61 -6.47
N VAL A 21 -13.26 19.72 -5.59
CA VAL A 21 -14.63 19.25 -5.87
C VAL A 21 -15.24 19.97 -7.08
N ASP A 22 -14.85 21.22 -7.31
CA ASP A 22 -15.41 22.09 -8.35
C ASP A 22 -14.44 22.33 -9.53
N ASP A 23 -13.18 21.86 -9.43
CA ASP A 23 -12.14 22.02 -10.47
C ASP A 23 -11.68 20.64 -10.99
N PRO A 24 -12.12 20.23 -12.20
CA PRO A 24 -11.77 18.94 -12.79
C PRO A 24 -10.38 18.91 -13.41
N SER A 25 -9.59 20.00 -13.31
CA SER A 25 -8.20 19.98 -13.75
C SER A 25 -7.39 18.97 -12.92
N PRO A 26 -6.25 18.47 -13.47
CA PRO A 26 -5.43 17.50 -12.76
C PRO A 26 -4.98 18.00 -11.38
N GLY A 27 -5.28 17.20 -10.36
CA GLY A 27 -4.81 17.37 -8.99
C GLY A 27 -3.54 16.57 -8.71
N ASP A 28 -3.23 16.41 -7.42
CA ASP A 28 -1.93 15.94 -6.97
C ASP A 28 -1.80 14.41 -6.87
N TYR A 29 -2.93 13.68 -6.89
CA TYR A 29 -2.95 12.24 -6.66
C TYR A 29 -3.17 11.46 -7.95
N ALA A 30 -2.45 10.35 -8.10
CA ALA A 30 -2.60 9.43 -9.22
C ALA A 30 -2.72 7.99 -8.73
N PHE A 31 -3.69 7.26 -9.27
CA PHE A 31 -3.87 5.82 -9.06
C PHE A 31 -3.36 5.04 -10.26
N ARG A 32 -2.32 4.23 -10.04
CA ARG A 32 -1.50 3.63 -11.08
C ARG A 32 -1.37 2.12 -10.89
N TYR A 33 -1.23 1.43 -12.02
CA TYR A 33 -0.84 0.02 -12.05
C TYR A 33 0.68 -0.04 -12.22
N LYS A 34 1.37 -0.23 -11.09
CA LYS A 34 2.83 -0.16 -11.02
C LYS A 34 3.43 -1.56 -11.17
N ILE A 35 4.43 -1.67 -12.02
CA ILE A 35 5.23 -2.89 -12.20
C ILE A 35 6.62 -2.59 -11.65
N ASP A 36 6.90 -3.10 -10.46
CA ASP A 36 8.18 -2.99 -9.74
C ASP A 36 8.47 -4.34 -9.07
N GLY A 37 8.94 -5.30 -9.88
CA GLY A 37 8.89 -6.73 -9.57
C GLY A 37 7.53 -7.32 -9.94
N LEU A 38 6.62 -7.47 -8.96
CA LEU A 38 5.26 -7.95 -9.20
C LEU A 38 4.29 -6.78 -9.42
N PRO A 39 3.29 -6.91 -10.31
CA PRO A 39 2.30 -5.86 -10.54
C PRO A 39 1.43 -5.59 -9.33
N GLN A 40 1.22 -4.31 -9.03
CA GLN A 40 0.44 -3.83 -7.88
C GLN A 40 -0.27 -2.51 -8.21
N LEU A 41 -1.35 -2.21 -7.49
CA LEU A 41 -1.98 -0.89 -7.55
C LEU A 41 -1.39 0.04 -6.49
N GLU A 42 -1.07 1.26 -6.89
CA GLU A 42 -0.39 2.27 -6.07
C GLU A 42 -1.09 3.63 -6.22
N ILE A 43 -1.22 4.36 -5.11
CA ILE A 43 -1.59 5.77 -5.11
C ILE A 43 -0.33 6.58 -4.82
N ALA A 44 -0.01 7.52 -5.71
CA ALA A 44 1.09 8.44 -5.55
C ALA A 44 0.59 9.89 -5.50
N SER A 45 1.13 10.70 -4.60
CA SER A 45 0.96 12.15 -4.58
C SER A 45 2.16 12.86 -5.18
N ASN A 46 1.96 14.07 -5.71
CA ASN A 46 3.00 14.92 -6.28
C ASN A 46 3.89 14.17 -7.29
N GLY A 47 3.26 13.31 -8.09
CA GLY A 47 3.91 12.52 -9.15
C GLY A 47 4.59 11.22 -8.70
N SER A 48 5.23 11.17 -7.51
CA SER A 48 6.04 10.01 -7.09
C SER A 48 6.02 9.64 -5.61
N VAL A 49 5.41 10.45 -4.74
CA VAL A 49 5.38 10.17 -3.29
C VAL A 49 4.32 9.10 -3.04
N LYS A 50 4.73 7.90 -2.62
CA LYS A 50 3.79 6.79 -2.36
C LYS A 50 2.91 7.10 -1.16
N VAL A 51 1.61 7.13 -1.38
CA VAL A 51 0.58 7.36 -0.35
C VAL A 51 0.01 6.04 0.14
N SER A 52 -0.28 5.12 -0.79
CA SER A 52 -0.84 3.81 -0.50
C SER A 52 -0.42 2.78 -1.55
N ARG A 53 -0.43 1.50 -1.17
CA ARG A 53 -0.09 0.37 -2.03
C ARG A 53 -0.93 -0.83 -1.65
N THR A 54 -1.62 -1.41 -2.62
CA THR A 54 -2.55 -2.54 -2.40
C THR A 54 -1.87 -3.90 -2.22
N GLY A 55 -0.57 -3.98 -2.55
CA GLY A 55 0.16 -5.23 -2.68
C GLY A 55 0.02 -5.86 -4.07
N PRO A 56 0.75 -6.95 -4.34
CA PRO A 56 0.68 -7.63 -5.63
C PRO A 56 -0.64 -8.41 -5.80
N TRP A 57 -1.04 -8.62 -7.04
CA TRP A 57 -2.15 -9.50 -7.38
C TRP A 57 -1.83 -10.96 -6.97
N ASN A 58 -2.72 -11.59 -6.20
CA ASN A 58 -2.51 -12.94 -5.68
C ASN A 58 -3.25 -14.05 -6.46
N GLY A 59 -3.87 -13.72 -7.60
CA GLY A 59 -4.70 -14.63 -8.38
C GLY A 59 -6.20 -14.52 -8.10
N VAL A 60 -6.58 -13.93 -6.96
CA VAL A 60 -7.98 -13.75 -6.52
C VAL A 60 -8.33 -12.27 -6.34
N GLY A 61 -7.40 -11.50 -5.80
CA GLY A 61 -7.61 -10.10 -5.43
C GLY A 61 -6.30 -9.36 -5.16
N PHE A 62 -6.41 -8.07 -4.87
CA PHE A 62 -5.33 -7.28 -4.27
C PHE A 62 -5.52 -7.27 -2.75
N ALA A 63 -4.44 -7.37 -1.98
CA ALA A 63 -4.54 -7.56 -0.52
C ALA A 63 -5.31 -6.44 0.21
N SER A 64 -5.13 -5.17 -0.18
CA SER A 64 -5.83 -4.02 0.42
C SER A 64 -7.20 -3.71 -0.19
N ILE A 65 -7.56 -4.34 -1.31
CA ILE A 65 -8.92 -4.23 -1.85
C ILE A 65 -9.63 -5.47 -1.33
N THR A 66 -10.32 -5.33 -0.20
CA THR A 66 -11.00 -6.45 0.45
C THR A 66 -11.79 -7.26 -0.57
N ASN A 67 -11.62 -8.58 -0.53
CA ASN A 67 -12.34 -9.56 -1.36
C ASN A 67 -13.85 -9.61 -1.06
N GLU A 68 -14.42 -8.60 -0.39
CA GLU A 68 -15.85 -8.31 -0.45
C GLU A 68 -16.20 -7.65 -1.80
N LEU A 69 -15.67 -8.23 -2.88
CA LEU A 69 -16.22 -8.03 -4.20
C LEU A 69 -17.69 -8.42 -4.08
N THR A 70 -18.55 -7.41 -4.15
CA THR A 70 -19.99 -7.62 -4.24
C THR A 70 -20.27 -8.67 -5.32
N ALA A 71 -21.34 -9.44 -5.18
CA ALA A 71 -21.77 -10.45 -6.17
C ALA A 71 -22.13 -9.89 -7.57
N VAL A 72 -21.64 -8.69 -7.88
CA VAL A 72 -22.02 -7.81 -8.98
C VAL A 72 -20.81 -7.25 -9.71
N VAL A 73 -19.68 -7.00 -9.03
CA VAL A 73 -18.45 -6.44 -9.63
C VAL A 73 -17.27 -7.33 -9.34
N GLU A 74 -16.55 -7.72 -10.39
CA GLU A 74 -15.25 -8.38 -10.27
C GLU A 74 -14.13 -7.44 -10.66
N SER A 75 -13.02 -7.61 -9.95
CA SER A 75 -11.74 -6.98 -10.21
C SER A 75 -10.80 -8.03 -10.74
N PHE A 76 -10.08 -7.75 -11.82
CA PHE A 76 -9.07 -8.67 -12.34
C PHE A 76 -7.82 -7.93 -12.79
N SER A 77 -6.75 -8.69 -12.86
CA SER A 77 -5.41 -8.24 -13.24
C SER A 77 -4.91 -9.10 -14.38
N VAL A 78 -4.54 -8.46 -15.49
CA VAL A 78 -3.88 -9.09 -16.63
C VAL A 78 -2.42 -8.71 -16.59
N TYR A 79 -1.54 -9.70 -16.80
CA TYR A 79 -0.10 -9.47 -16.99
C TYR A 79 0.43 -10.50 -18.00
N ASN A 80 0.72 -10.05 -19.21
CA ASN A 80 1.24 -10.89 -20.29
C ASN A 80 2.22 -10.12 -21.18
N GLY A 81 2.71 -10.74 -22.27
CA GLY A 81 3.71 -10.11 -23.16
C GLY A 81 3.22 -8.89 -23.95
N THR A 82 1.93 -8.57 -23.94
CA THR A 82 1.34 -7.41 -24.63
C THR A 82 0.79 -6.36 -23.68
N ASP A 83 0.15 -6.77 -22.60
CA ASP A 83 -0.58 -5.86 -21.71
C ASP A 83 -0.38 -6.22 -20.24
N ALA A 84 -0.41 -5.19 -19.39
CA ALA A 84 -0.40 -5.32 -17.95
C ALA A 84 -1.33 -4.30 -17.31
N TYR A 85 -2.52 -4.72 -16.87
CA TYR A 85 -3.53 -3.79 -16.37
C TYR A 85 -4.45 -4.42 -15.33
N PHE A 86 -5.07 -3.52 -14.58
CA PHE A 86 -6.23 -3.75 -13.75
C PHE A 86 -7.50 -3.31 -14.49
N ALA A 87 -8.58 -4.06 -14.30
CA ALA A 87 -9.90 -3.67 -14.75
C ALA A 87 -10.97 -4.16 -13.77
N ILE A 88 -12.13 -3.50 -13.84
CA ILE A 88 -13.34 -3.93 -13.17
C ILE A 88 -14.41 -4.24 -14.22
N GLU A 89 -15.18 -5.29 -13.98
CA GLU A 89 -16.30 -5.71 -14.82
C GLU A 89 -17.53 -5.99 -13.96
N THR A 90 -18.71 -5.74 -14.53
CA THR A 90 -19.99 -6.08 -13.90
C THR A 90 -20.52 -7.38 -14.47
N PHE A 91 -21.10 -8.23 -13.62
CA PHE A 91 -21.74 -9.48 -14.06
C PHE A 91 -23.24 -9.34 -14.34
N LYS A 92 -23.79 -8.15 -14.12
CA LYS A 92 -25.20 -7.84 -14.32
C LYS A 92 -25.34 -6.68 -15.27
N ASP A 93 -26.06 -6.91 -16.36
CA ASP A 93 -26.29 -5.93 -17.42
C ASP A 93 -27.10 -4.71 -16.93
N ASP A 94 -27.87 -4.87 -15.85
CA ASP A 94 -28.63 -3.79 -15.23
C ASP A 94 -27.81 -2.95 -14.24
N ILE A 95 -26.50 -3.17 -14.13
CA ILE A 95 -25.63 -2.44 -13.20
C ILE A 95 -24.44 -1.82 -13.92
N THR A 96 -24.25 -0.52 -13.67
CA THR A 96 -23.08 0.24 -14.12
C THR A 96 -22.13 0.46 -12.95
N ALA A 97 -20.85 0.11 -13.13
CA ALA A 97 -19.78 0.44 -12.19
C ALA A 97 -18.96 1.63 -12.69
N ARG A 98 -18.49 2.47 -11.77
CA ARG A 98 -17.51 3.52 -12.06
C ARG A 98 -16.48 3.65 -10.95
N LEU A 99 -15.24 3.94 -11.34
CA LEU A 99 -14.19 4.37 -10.43
C LEU A 99 -14.09 5.90 -10.50
N ILE A 100 -14.18 6.56 -9.36
CA ILE A 100 -14.04 8.01 -9.24
C ILE A 100 -12.83 8.34 -8.38
N SER A 101 -12.18 9.46 -8.69
CA SER A 101 -11.04 9.98 -7.93
C SER A 101 -11.47 11.22 -7.15
N ARG A 102 -11.15 11.26 -5.86
CA ARG A 102 -11.40 12.43 -5.01
C ARG A 102 -10.16 13.31 -4.89
N PRO A 103 -10.33 14.62 -4.64
CA PRO A 103 -9.21 15.55 -4.47
C PRO A 103 -8.30 15.24 -3.27
N ASP A 104 -8.80 14.53 -2.26
CA ASP A 104 -8.06 14.12 -1.06
C ASP A 104 -7.23 12.84 -1.27
N GLY A 105 -7.19 12.31 -2.49
CA GLY A 105 -6.39 11.13 -2.84
C GLY A 105 -7.09 9.80 -2.57
N ILE A 106 -8.39 9.82 -2.28
CA ILE A 106 -9.22 8.62 -2.15
C ILE A 106 -9.85 8.27 -3.51
N PHE A 107 -9.75 7.02 -3.92
CA PHE A 107 -10.40 6.48 -5.11
C PHE A 107 -11.56 5.59 -4.68
N GLU A 108 -12.73 5.75 -5.30
CA GLU A 108 -13.96 5.07 -4.88
C GLU A 108 -14.58 4.32 -6.06
N CYS A 109 -15.05 3.10 -5.81
CA CYS A 109 -15.89 2.35 -6.74
C CYS A 109 -17.36 2.56 -6.38
N HIS A 110 -18.16 3.02 -7.34
CA HIS A 110 -19.59 3.28 -7.19
C HIS A 110 -20.40 2.41 -8.15
N LEU A 111 -21.57 1.96 -7.70
CA LEU A 111 -22.52 1.20 -8.50
C LEU A 111 -23.83 1.95 -8.71
N LEU A 112 -24.40 1.83 -9.90
CA LEU A 112 -25.71 2.35 -10.26
C LEU A 112 -26.55 1.21 -10.84
N LYS A 113 -27.70 0.95 -10.23
CA LYS A 113 -28.71 0.05 -10.79
C LYS A 113 -29.55 0.79 -11.83
N SER A 114 -29.87 0.12 -12.93
CA SER A 114 -30.77 0.64 -13.96
C SER A 114 -32.12 1.04 -13.36
N GLY A 115 -32.59 2.24 -13.71
CA GLY A 115 -33.80 2.86 -13.14
C GLY A 115 -33.60 3.57 -11.80
N SER A 116 -32.42 3.45 -11.16
CA SER A 116 -32.05 4.29 -10.01
C SER A 116 -31.36 5.57 -10.47
N THR A 117 -31.40 6.60 -9.63
CA THR A 117 -30.59 7.82 -9.78
C THR A 117 -29.46 7.89 -8.75
N LYS A 118 -29.42 6.96 -7.80
CA LYS A 118 -28.46 6.92 -6.69
C LYS A 118 -27.29 6.02 -7.02
N TRP A 119 -26.09 6.56 -6.84
CA TRP A 119 -24.83 5.81 -6.84
C TRP A 119 -24.54 5.30 -5.43
N ASP A 120 -24.30 4.00 -5.29
CA ASP A 120 -23.94 3.37 -4.03
C ASP A 120 -22.43 3.09 -3.98
N LEU A 121 -21.77 3.53 -2.91
CA LEU A 121 -20.35 3.27 -2.67
C LEU A 121 -20.14 1.77 -2.38
N THR A 122 -19.25 1.14 -3.13
CA THR A 122 -18.88 -0.27 -2.96
C THR A 122 -17.63 -0.42 -2.10
N TYR A 123 -16.54 0.23 -2.51
CA TYR A 123 -15.27 0.25 -1.77
C TYR A 123 -14.48 1.52 -2.10
N SER A 124 -13.50 1.84 -1.26
CA SER A 124 -12.55 2.92 -1.47
C SER A 124 -11.10 2.46 -1.29
N VAL A 125 -10.16 3.16 -1.92
CA VAL A 125 -8.72 2.94 -1.80
C VAL A 125 -8.02 4.29 -1.59
N PRO A 126 -7.23 4.50 -0.51
CA PRO A 126 -7.14 3.59 0.64
C PRO A 126 -8.51 3.42 1.34
N PHE A 127 -8.73 2.27 1.97
CA PHE A 127 -9.97 2.00 2.70
C PHE A 127 -9.90 2.61 4.10
N ASP A 128 -8.75 2.48 4.76
CA ASP A 128 -8.55 2.98 6.11
C ASP A 128 -7.19 3.68 6.29
N PRO A 129 -6.94 4.37 7.42
CA PRO A 129 -5.67 5.03 7.69
C PRO A 129 -4.44 4.10 7.82
N TYR A 130 -4.62 2.77 7.85
CA TYR A 130 -3.57 1.75 7.91
C TYR A 130 -3.06 1.34 6.54
N ASP A 131 -3.82 1.61 5.49
CA ASP A 131 -3.38 1.50 4.10
C ASP A 131 -2.37 2.59 3.70
N SER A 132 -2.05 3.52 4.62
CA SER A 132 -0.99 4.51 4.43
C SER A 132 0.38 3.82 4.32
N TYR A 133 1.09 4.12 3.24
CA TYR A 133 2.36 3.50 2.93
C TYR A 133 3.43 3.81 3.99
N GLY A 134 4.10 2.76 4.47
CA GLY A 134 5.25 2.90 5.38
C GLY A 134 4.90 3.27 6.83
N ARG A 135 3.62 3.20 7.24
CA ARG A 135 3.16 3.66 8.56
C ARG A 135 3.92 3.08 9.77
N CYS A 136 4.31 1.81 9.72
CA CYS A 136 5.03 1.14 10.81
C CYS A 136 6.55 1.03 10.60
N GLY A 137 7.10 1.76 9.62
CA GLY A 137 8.51 1.69 9.28
C GLY A 137 8.96 0.34 8.69
N ALA A 138 10.25 0.25 8.39
CA ALA A 138 10.85 -0.98 7.85
C ALA A 138 10.82 -2.12 8.87
N ASN A 139 10.44 -3.32 8.45
CA ASN A 139 10.29 -4.52 9.30
C ASN A 139 9.32 -4.35 10.48
N GLY A 140 8.43 -3.36 10.40
CA GLY A 140 7.26 -3.22 11.27
C GLY A 140 5.99 -3.73 10.59
N MET A 141 5.05 -4.23 11.38
CA MET A 141 3.74 -4.72 10.97
C MET A 141 2.66 -3.85 11.59
N CYS A 142 1.66 -3.47 10.81
CA CYS A 142 0.48 -2.77 11.33
C CYS A 142 -0.59 -3.77 11.79
N ARG A 143 -1.10 -3.60 13.01
CA ARG A 143 -2.26 -4.31 13.55
C ARG A 143 -3.32 -3.29 14.01
N PRO A 144 -4.36 -3.05 13.20
CA PRO A 144 -5.40 -2.05 13.48
C PRO A 144 -6.04 -2.14 14.86
N ASN A 145 -6.23 -3.36 15.35
CA ASN A 145 -7.00 -3.67 16.56
C ASN A 145 -6.12 -3.93 17.79
N GLN A 146 -4.86 -3.49 17.80
CA GLN A 146 -3.93 -3.67 18.92
C GLN A 146 -3.26 -2.35 19.33
N SER A 147 -2.88 -2.23 20.60
CA SER A 147 -2.07 -1.12 21.12
C SER A 147 -0.80 -1.70 21.77
N PRO A 148 0.40 -1.33 21.30
CA PRO A 148 0.70 -0.42 20.19
C PRO A 148 0.30 -1.01 18.82
N ARG A 149 -0.08 -0.14 17.88
CA ARG A 149 -0.57 -0.55 16.54
C ARG A 149 0.53 -1.09 15.64
N CYS A 150 1.77 -0.64 15.87
CA CYS A 150 2.93 -1.10 15.12
C CYS A 150 3.72 -2.09 15.98
N LEU A 151 3.93 -3.27 15.43
CA LEU A 151 4.71 -4.33 16.06
C LEU A 151 5.96 -4.62 15.23
N CYS A 152 7.06 -4.96 15.89
CA CYS A 152 8.21 -5.51 15.19
C CYS A 152 7.88 -6.90 14.62
N LEU A 153 8.41 -7.22 13.44
CA LEU A 153 8.42 -8.59 12.96
C LEU A 153 9.23 -9.48 13.92
N GLN A 154 8.93 -10.76 13.95
CA GLN A 154 9.69 -11.73 14.74
C GLN A 154 11.18 -11.68 14.37
N GLY A 155 12.05 -11.59 15.37
CA GLY A 155 13.50 -11.41 15.16
C GLY A 155 13.99 -9.96 15.20
N PHE A 156 13.07 -8.98 15.29
CA PHE A 156 13.39 -7.55 15.35
C PHE A 156 12.96 -6.92 16.68
N MET A 157 13.67 -5.86 17.06
CA MET A 157 13.34 -5.00 18.20
C MET A 157 13.45 -3.51 17.84
N PRO A 158 12.70 -2.63 18.52
CA PRO A 158 12.84 -1.18 18.36
C PRO A 158 14.27 -0.73 18.66
N LYS A 159 14.81 0.23 17.90
CA LYS A 159 16.08 0.87 18.25
C LYS A 159 15.97 1.74 19.50
N SER A 160 14.83 2.38 19.69
CA SER A 160 14.48 3.15 20.89
C SER A 160 13.11 2.72 21.38
N GLN A 161 13.05 2.21 22.61
CA GLN A 161 11.77 1.82 23.22
C GLN A 161 10.92 3.06 23.53
N GLU A 162 11.55 4.16 23.96
CA GLU A 162 10.87 5.43 24.26
C GLU A 162 10.17 6.02 23.02
N GLU A 163 10.82 5.99 21.86
CA GLU A 163 10.20 6.42 20.61
C GLU A 163 9.03 5.50 20.23
N TRP A 164 9.21 4.19 20.40
CA TRP A 164 8.19 3.19 20.10
C TRP A 164 6.94 3.37 20.98
N ASP A 165 7.14 3.67 22.26
CA ASP A 165 6.08 3.95 23.22
C ASP A 165 5.34 5.26 22.89
N MET A 166 6.02 6.22 22.26
CA MET A 166 5.42 7.44 21.70
C MET A 166 4.82 7.26 20.29
N LEU A 167 4.59 6.02 19.84
CA LEU A 167 4.07 5.66 18.51
C LEU A 167 4.98 6.06 17.34
N ASN A 168 6.22 6.41 17.61
CA ASN A 168 7.24 6.57 16.59
C ASN A 168 7.88 5.21 16.30
N SER A 169 7.37 4.55 15.27
CA SER A 169 7.78 3.20 14.88
C SER A 169 8.96 3.18 13.89
N THR A 170 9.75 4.25 13.83
CA THR A 170 10.93 4.31 12.98
C THR A 170 12.12 3.58 13.60
N GLY A 171 12.78 2.74 12.82
CA GLY A 171 14.06 2.16 13.22
C GLY A 171 13.92 0.94 14.13
N VAL A 172 14.09 -0.23 13.54
CA VAL A 172 14.24 -1.50 14.25
C VAL A 172 15.60 -2.11 13.93
N HIS A 173 16.07 -3.03 14.77
CA HIS A 173 17.32 -3.76 14.56
C HIS A 173 17.10 -5.27 14.72
N TRP A 174 18.01 -6.06 14.17
CA TRP A 174 17.96 -7.52 14.24
C TRP A 174 18.50 -8.02 15.58
N LEU A 175 17.75 -8.88 16.26
CA LEU A 175 18.08 -9.38 17.60
C LEU A 175 19.47 -10.03 17.68
N ILE A 176 19.79 -10.89 16.71
CA ILE A 176 21.09 -11.58 16.68
C ILE A 176 22.22 -10.61 16.34
N GLY A 177 21.96 -9.56 15.56
CA GLY A 177 22.95 -8.52 15.28
C GLY A 177 23.39 -7.78 16.55
N LEU A 178 22.45 -7.55 17.48
CA LEU A 178 22.75 -6.91 18.76
C LEU A 178 23.48 -7.84 19.73
N ALA A 179 23.12 -9.13 19.75
CA ALA A 179 23.87 -10.15 20.49
C ALA A 179 25.31 -10.29 19.98
N MET A 180 25.52 -10.31 18.66
CA MET A 180 26.86 -10.33 18.07
C MET A 180 27.63 -9.05 18.40
N ALA A 181 27.02 -7.87 18.28
CA ALA A 181 27.66 -6.62 18.68
C ALA A 181 28.06 -6.62 20.16
N PHE A 182 27.21 -7.15 21.05
CA PHE A 182 27.52 -7.28 22.47
C PHE A 182 28.67 -8.24 22.72
N VAL A 183 28.71 -9.39 22.05
CA VAL A 183 29.83 -10.33 22.13
C VAL A 183 31.13 -9.69 21.64
N PHE A 184 31.09 -8.93 20.54
CA PHE A 184 32.25 -8.18 20.04
C PHE A 184 32.70 -7.10 21.02
N PHE A 185 31.78 -6.33 21.61
CA PHE A 185 32.12 -5.31 22.61
C PHE A 185 32.73 -5.90 23.88
N VAL A 186 32.17 -7.01 24.39
CA VAL A 186 32.72 -7.73 25.55
C VAL A 186 34.09 -8.32 25.21
N ALA A 187 34.27 -8.88 24.00
CA ALA A 187 35.57 -9.38 23.56
C ALA A 187 36.62 -8.26 23.49
N ILE A 188 36.26 -7.08 22.99
CA ILE A 188 37.15 -5.91 22.95
C ILE A 188 37.49 -5.44 24.37
N PHE A 189 36.51 -5.34 25.26
CA PHE A 189 36.74 -4.94 26.66
C PHE A 189 37.67 -5.92 27.38
N LEU A 190 37.42 -7.23 27.26
CA LEU A 190 38.29 -8.26 27.84
C LEU A 190 39.71 -8.25 27.24
N HIS A 191 39.86 -7.88 25.96
CA HIS A 191 41.17 -7.75 25.32
C HIS A 191 41.93 -6.51 25.79
N ILE A 192 41.24 -5.41 26.08
CA ILE A 192 41.82 -4.18 26.64
C ILE A 192 42.25 -4.40 28.10
N ASP A 193 41.42 -5.07 28.91
CA ASP A 193 41.75 -5.38 30.31
C ASP A 193 42.98 -6.30 30.41
N ALA A 194 43.17 -7.23 29.47
CA ALA A 194 44.37 -8.07 29.40
C ALA A 194 45.66 -7.28 29.06
N PHE A 195 45.54 -6.11 28.43
CA PHE A 195 46.69 -5.25 28.08
C PHE A 195 47.14 -4.32 29.22
N PHE A 196 46.29 -4.07 30.22
CA PHE A 196 46.60 -3.18 31.35
C PHE A 196 47.09 -3.91 32.62
N VAL A 197 47.16 -5.25 32.61
CA VAL A 197 47.60 -6.08 33.75
C VAL A 197 49.03 -6.61 33.58
N ASN A 198 49.81 -6.07 32.63
CA ASN A 198 51.26 -6.34 32.48
C ASN A 198 52.09 -5.06 32.58
#